data_AF-A0A2D8QXG4-F1
#
_entry.id   AF-A0A2D8QXG4-F1
#
_cell.length_a   1.000
_cell.length_b   1.000
_cell.length_c   1.000
_cell.angle_alpha   90.00
_cell.angle_beta   90.00
_cell.angle_gamma   90.00
#
_symmetry.space_group_name_H-M   'P 1'
#
loop_
_entity.id
_entity.type
_entity.pdbx_description
1 polymer ?
#
loop_
_entity_poly.entity_id
_entity_poly.type
_entity_poly.pdbx_seq_one_letter_code
_entity_poly.pdbx_strand_id
1 'polypeptide(L)'
;IGAEDVLLDSKIVSAGHRLFLDPSCIMPHRRRPAIIPMMRQIRNYGYVRRLAIDREPSLRSPTHRAVQMFPLLAAIAALALTYGAASGGAQWDFWFTLEGEWNLSRASFHFSLGAMSLYFLVCIIGAAMGTSPHRSVSTVFASCITIPAAHLAYGWGMMKAEWGLLRGSLSIVAIDDKERS
;
A
#
# COMPACT_ATOMS: atom_id res chain seq x y z
N ILE A 1 -3.85 -18.70 0.18
CA ILE A 1 -5.11 -18.34 0.87
C ILE A 1 -5.13 -16.83 1.05
N GLY A 2 -6.06 -16.15 0.39
CA GLY A 2 -6.30 -14.71 0.54
C GLY A 2 -6.79 -13.96 -0.71
N ALA A 3 -7.14 -14.63 -1.82
CA ALA A 3 -7.80 -13.98 -2.97
C ALA A 3 -8.86 -14.87 -3.65
N GLU A 4 -9.15 -16.04 -3.08
CA GLU A 4 -10.18 -16.97 -3.51
C GLU A 4 -11.58 -16.33 -3.52
N ASP A 5 -11.85 -15.46 -2.56
CA ASP A 5 -13.06 -14.65 -2.45
C ASP A 5 -13.22 -13.74 -3.68
N VAL A 6 -12.17 -13.02 -4.04
CA VAL A 6 -12.16 -12.12 -5.20
C VAL A 6 -12.33 -12.89 -6.51
N LEU A 7 -11.68 -14.05 -6.63
CA LEU A 7 -11.82 -14.90 -7.82
C LEU A 7 -13.23 -15.51 -7.92
N LEU A 8 -13.83 -15.88 -6.78
CA LEU A 8 -15.20 -16.35 -6.73
C LEU A 8 -16.18 -15.23 -7.14
N ASP A 9 -16.00 -14.02 -6.61
CA ASP A 9 -16.79 -12.85 -6.98
C ASP A 9 -16.73 -12.61 -8.49
N SER A 10 -15.53 -12.67 -9.08
CA SER A 10 -15.36 -12.55 -10.52
C SER A 10 -16.10 -13.64 -11.28
N LYS A 11 -16.06 -14.91 -10.82
CA LYS A 11 -16.78 -16.02 -11.45
C LYS A 11 -18.30 -15.83 -11.40
N ILE A 12 -18.83 -15.37 -10.26
CA ILE A 12 -20.27 -15.10 -10.07
C ILE A 12 -20.73 -14.00 -11.03
N VAL A 13 -19.99 -12.89 -11.10
CA VAL A 13 -20.31 -11.76 -12.00
C VAL A 13 -20.18 -12.16 -13.47
N SER A 14 -19.12 -12.90 -13.83
CA SER A 14 -18.94 -13.41 -15.19
C SER A 14 -20.03 -14.39 -15.63
N ALA A 15 -20.70 -15.06 -14.69
CA ALA A 15 -21.87 -15.91 -14.94
C ALA A 15 -23.18 -15.11 -15.10
N GLY A 16 -23.14 -13.77 -15.06
CA GLY A 16 -24.31 -12.90 -15.22
C GLY A 16 -25.09 -12.63 -13.93
N HIS A 17 -24.58 -13.08 -12.78
CA HIS A 17 -25.18 -12.77 -11.49
C HIS A 17 -24.72 -11.40 -10.96
N ARG A 18 -25.47 -10.88 -9.99
CA ARG A 18 -25.14 -9.61 -9.31
C ARG A 18 -24.73 -9.89 -7.87
N LEU A 19 -23.65 -9.25 -7.44
CA LEU A 19 -23.24 -9.19 -6.05
C LEU A 19 -23.92 -7.97 -5.40
N PHE A 20 -24.40 -8.15 -4.18
CA PHE A 20 -24.91 -7.05 -3.36
C PHE A 20 -24.22 -7.08 -2.00
N LEU A 21 -23.91 -5.91 -1.47
CA LEU A 21 -23.38 -5.76 -0.12
C LEU A 21 -24.53 -5.33 0.79
N ASP A 22 -24.88 -6.17 1.76
CA ASP A 22 -25.88 -5.83 2.77
C ASP A 22 -25.23 -5.00 3.88
N PRO A 23 -25.52 -3.69 4.00
CA PRO A 23 -24.96 -2.86 5.07
C PRO A 23 -25.49 -3.24 6.46
N SER A 24 -26.59 -4.00 6.55
CA SER A 24 -27.14 -4.50 7.82
C SER A 24 -26.44 -5.78 8.29
N CYS A 25 -25.72 -6.48 7.41
CA CYS A 25 -24.97 -7.68 7.75
C CYS A 25 -23.66 -7.31 8.45
N ILE A 26 -23.68 -7.29 9.79
CA ILE A 26 -22.52 -6.98 10.62
C ILE A 26 -21.87 -8.28 11.09
N MET A 27 -20.64 -8.53 10.63
CA MET A 27 -19.81 -9.63 11.12
C MET A 27 -18.65 -9.08 11.98
N PRO A 28 -18.59 -9.38 13.28
CA PRO A 28 -17.47 -8.98 14.11
C PRO A 28 -16.20 -9.70 13.62
N HIS A 29 -15.20 -8.92 13.21
CA HIS A 29 -13.92 -9.44 12.73
C HIS A 29 -12.78 -9.05 13.67
N ARG A 30 -12.05 -10.06 14.17
CA ARG A 30 -10.87 -9.84 15.01
C ARG A 30 -9.65 -9.56 14.14
N ARG A 31 -9.17 -8.31 14.17
CA ARG A 31 -7.89 -7.94 13.54
C ARG A 31 -6.70 -8.40 14.37
N ARG A 32 -5.55 -8.56 13.72
CA ARG A 32 -4.28 -8.84 14.41
C ARG A 32 -3.88 -7.61 15.23
N PRO A 33 -3.56 -7.75 16.53
CA PRO A 33 -3.35 -6.61 17.43
C PRO A 33 -1.99 -5.94 17.24
N ALA A 34 -0.99 -6.67 16.72
CA ALA A 34 0.37 -6.18 16.57
C ALA A 34 0.72 -5.86 15.11
N ILE A 35 1.59 -4.87 14.93
CA ILE A 35 1.99 -4.35 13.61
C ILE A 35 2.67 -5.40 12.74
N ILE A 36 3.57 -6.22 13.31
CA ILE A 36 4.34 -7.22 12.55
C ILE A 36 3.42 -8.33 11.99
N PRO A 37 2.55 -8.99 12.78
CA PRO A 37 1.56 -9.93 12.24
C PRO A 37 0.61 -9.30 11.22
N MET A 38 0.18 -8.06 11.44
CA MET A 38 -0.67 -7.32 10.49
C MET A 38 0.06 -7.13 9.15
N MET A 39 1.31 -6.66 9.17
CA MET A 39 2.11 -6.47 7.96
C MET A 39 2.33 -7.79 7.22
N ARG A 40 2.59 -8.90 7.92
CA ARG A 40 2.72 -10.22 7.27
C ARG A 40 1.44 -10.62 6.54
N GLN A 41 0.28 -10.41 7.18
CA GLN A 41 -1.03 -10.67 6.56
C GLN A 41 -1.25 -9.80 5.33
N ILE A 42 -1.03 -8.49 5.44
CA ILE A 42 -1.23 -7.53 4.34
C ILE A 42 -0.26 -7.81 3.17
N ARG A 43 0.98 -8.20 3.46
CA ARG A 43 1.96 -8.61 2.45
C ARG A 43 1.51 -9.86 1.71
N ASN A 44 1.03 -10.87 2.43
CA ASN A 44 0.50 -12.09 1.81
C ASN A 44 -0.71 -11.76 0.93
N TYR A 45 -1.60 -10.87 1.41
CA TYR A 45 -2.74 -10.39 0.63
C TYR A 45 -2.31 -9.68 -0.67
N GLY A 46 -1.35 -8.75 -0.61
CA GLY A 46 -0.82 -8.10 -1.81
C GLY A 46 -0.21 -9.09 -2.80
N TYR A 47 0.54 -10.08 -2.30
CA TYR A 47 1.13 -11.14 -3.12
C TYR A 47 0.06 -11.95 -3.87
N VAL A 48 -0.95 -12.49 -3.17
CA VAL A 48 -2.01 -13.27 -3.82
C VAL A 48 -2.92 -12.41 -4.71
N ARG A 49 -3.15 -11.14 -4.34
CA ARG A 49 -3.95 -10.22 -5.16
C ARG A 49 -3.30 -9.96 -6.51
N ARG A 50 -1.96 -9.81 -6.58
CA ARG A 50 -1.28 -9.64 -7.87
C ARG A 50 -1.37 -10.89 -8.74
N LEU A 51 -1.30 -12.07 -8.15
CA LEU A 51 -1.49 -13.33 -8.89
C LEU A 51 -2.94 -13.47 -9.38
N ALA A 52 -3.92 -13.09 -8.57
CA ALA A 52 -5.34 -13.11 -8.98
C ALA A 52 -5.60 -12.18 -10.16
N ILE A 53 -5.02 -10.97 -10.13
CA ILE A 53 -5.04 -10.02 -11.25
C ILE A 53 -4.37 -10.58 -12.51
N ASP A 54 -3.37 -11.44 -12.36
CA ASP A 54 -2.71 -12.08 -13.49
C ASP A 54 -3.63 -13.07 -14.20
N ARG A 55 -4.31 -13.90 -13.39
CA ARG A 55 -5.25 -14.93 -13.83
C ARG A 55 -6.55 -14.37 -14.38
N GLU A 56 -7.03 -13.27 -13.79
CA GLU A 56 -8.27 -12.61 -14.11
C GLU A 56 -8.03 -11.08 -14.22
N PRO A 57 -7.62 -10.59 -15.41
CA PRO A 57 -7.24 -9.20 -15.63
C PRO A 57 -8.35 -8.19 -15.37
N SER A 58 -9.62 -8.60 -15.37
CA SER A 58 -10.75 -7.74 -15.01
C SER A 58 -10.69 -7.22 -13.58
N LEU A 59 -9.94 -7.88 -12.69
CA LEU A 59 -9.74 -7.47 -11.29
C LEU A 59 -8.74 -6.30 -11.11
N ARG A 60 -8.16 -5.80 -12.20
CA ARG A 60 -7.20 -4.69 -12.18
C ARG A 60 -7.89 -3.39 -11.74
N SER A 61 -7.22 -2.65 -10.88
CA SER A 61 -7.61 -1.29 -10.49
C SER A 61 -6.36 -0.41 -10.43
N PRO A 62 -6.44 0.87 -10.84
CA PRO A 62 -5.34 1.83 -10.70
C PRO A 62 -4.81 1.94 -9.27
N THR A 63 -5.68 1.76 -8.27
CA THR A 63 -5.31 1.85 -6.85
C THR A 63 -4.32 0.77 -6.44
N HIS A 64 -4.46 -0.47 -6.96
CA HIS A 64 -3.52 -1.55 -6.69
C HIS A 64 -2.12 -1.23 -7.21
N ARG A 65 -2.04 -0.64 -8.41
CA ARG A 65 -0.77 -0.22 -9.01
C ARG A 65 -0.12 0.92 -8.22
N ALA A 66 -0.91 1.88 -7.76
CA ALA A 66 -0.41 2.97 -6.93
C ALA A 66 0.25 2.46 -5.63
N VAL A 67 -0.42 1.54 -4.92
CA VAL A 67 0.14 0.96 -3.68
C VAL A 67 1.29 -0.02 -3.98
N GLN A 68 1.27 -0.74 -5.11
CA GLN A 68 2.39 -1.57 -5.57
C GLN A 68 3.69 -0.77 -5.69
N MET A 69 3.63 0.48 -6.15
CA MET A 69 4.80 1.34 -6.29
C MET A 69 5.28 1.97 -4.97
N PHE A 70 4.47 1.90 -3.91
CA PHE A 70 4.76 2.56 -2.64
C PHE A 70 6.12 2.20 -2.03
N PRO A 71 6.57 0.93 -1.98
CA PRO A 71 7.89 0.61 -1.43
C PRO A 71 9.05 1.25 -2.18
N LEU A 72 8.95 1.32 -3.52
CA LEU A 72 9.96 1.98 -4.35
C LEU A 72 9.96 3.49 -4.10
N LEU A 73 8.78 4.11 -4.09
CA LEU A 73 8.64 5.55 -3.82
C LEU A 73 9.14 5.92 -2.43
N ALA A 74 8.83 5.11 -1.42
CA ALA A 74 9.32 5.31 -0.05
C ALA A 74 10.85 5.19 0.02
N ALA A 75 11.44 4.22 -0.69
CA ALA A 75 12.90 4.08 -0.74
C ALA A 75 13.57 5.27 -1.45
N ILE A 76 13.03 5.72 -2.59
CA ILE A 76 13.55 6.89 -3.32
C ILE A 76 13.45 8.15 -2.46
N ALA A 77 12.29 8.40 -1.84
CA ALA A 77 12.10 9.56 -0.97
C ALA A 77 13.05 9.53 0.23
N ALA A 78 13.24 8.36 0.86
CA ALA A 78 14.18 8.21 1.96
C ALA A 78 15.63 8.48 1.52
N LEU A 79 16.06 7.94 0.38
CA LEU A 79 17.41 8.15 -0.16
C LEU A 79 17.64 9.61 -0.58
N ALA A 80 16.66 10.25 -1.21
CA ALA A 80 16.74 11.65 -1.61
C ALA A 80 16.78 12.57 -0.38
N LEU A 81 15.95 12.29 0.63
CA LEU A 81 15.97 13.02 1.90
C LEU A 81 17.34 12.91 2.60
N THR A 82 17.89 11.69 2.72
CA THR A 82 19.18 11.49 3.38
C THR A 82 20.33 12.09 2.59
N TYR A 83 20.34 11.94 1.27
CA TYR A 83 21.33 12.58 0.40
C TYR A 83 21.27 14.11 0.53
N GLY A 84 20.07 14.69 0.42
CA GLY A 84 19.89 16.14 0.54
C GLY A 84 20.36 16.65 1.91
N ALA A 85 19.99 15.97 3.00
CA ALA A 85 20.47 16.33 4.33
C ALA A 85 22.00 16.26 4.45
N ALA A 86 22.61 15.15 3.98
CA ALA A 86 24.05 14.92 4.08
C ALA A 86 24.88 15.87 3.19
N SER A 87 24.30 16.39 2.11
CA SER A 87 24.95 17.31 1.17
C SER A 87 24.58 18.79 1.41
N GLY A 88 24.06 19.13 2.59
CA GLY A 88 23.81 20.52 3.01
C GLY A 88 22.45 21.09 2.64
N GLY A 89 21.55 20.31 2.04
CA GLY A 89 20.22 20.75 1.60
C GLY A 89 19.25 21.06 2.74
N ALA A 90 19.65 20.82 3.98
CA ALA A 90 18.93 21.13 5.20
C ALA A 90 19.52 22.33 5.98
N GLN A 91 20.45 23.09 5.39
CA GLN A 91 21.02 24.30 5.99
C GLN A 91 19.93 25.26 6.46
N TRP A 92 20.19 25.95 7.59
CA TRP A 92 19.22 26.83 8.25
C TRP A 92 18.63 27.89 7.31
N ASP A 93 19.48 28.46 6.45
CA ASP A 93 19.11 29.52 5.51
C ASP A 93 18.09 29.08 4.44
N PHE A 94 17.90 27.78 4.24
CA PHE A 94 16.92 27.25 3.27
C PHE A 94 15.51 27.06 3.86
N TRP A 95 15.36 27.12 5.17
CA TRP A 95 14.07 26.90 5.80
C TRP A 95 13.15 28.12 5.64
N PHE A 96 11.88 27.84 5.34
CA PHE A 96 10.82 28.86 5.21
C PHE A 96 11.06 29.93 4.14
N THR A 97 11.96 29.66 3.18
CA THR A 97 12.21 30.54 2.03
C THR A 97 12.12 29.76 0.71
N LEU A 98 11.61 30.43 -0.32
CA LEU A 98 11.61 29.95 -1.70
C LEU A 98 12.73 30.57 -2.54
N GLU A 99 13.37 31.63 -2.03
CA GLU A 99 14.41 32.38 -2.73
C GLU A 99 15.73 31.61 -2.78
N GLY A 100 16.63 32.05 -3.67
CA GLY A 100 17.95 31.44 -3.88
C GLY A 100 17.94 30.25 -4.84
N GLU A 101 19.11 29.62 -5.01
CA GLU A 101 19.29 28.51 -5.94
C GLU A 101 18.69 27.21 -5.37
N TRP A 102 17.95 26.49 -6.23
CA TRP A 102 17.44 25.14 -5.95
C TRP A 102 18.38 24.10 -6.56
N ASN A 103 19.56 23.97 -5.96
CA ASN A 103 20.51 22.92 -6.33
C ASN A 103 19.97 21.53 -5.95
N LEU A 104 20.63 20.48 -6.46
CA LEU A 104 20.19 19.09 -6.27
C LEU A 104 20.06 18.71 -4.78
N SER A 105 20.94 19.23 -3.93
CA SER A 105 20.94 18.96 -2.49
C SER A 105 19.69 19.51 -1.80
N ARG A 106 19.41 20.81 -1.98
CA ARG A 106 18.21 21.49 -1.44
C ARG A 106 16.93 20.89 -1.99
N ALA A 107 16.86 20.65 -3.30
CA ALA A 107 15.71 20.04 -3.95
C ALA A 107 15.44 18.63 -3.41
N SER A 108 16.48 17.79 -3.30
CA SER A 108 16.34 16.43 -2.77
C SER A 108 15.85 16.41 -1.33
N PHE A 109 16.32 17.32 -0.48
CA PHE A 109 15.86 17.39 0.90
C PHE A 109 14.41 17.87 1.00
N HIS A 110 14.11 19.07 0.50
CA HIS A 110 12.81 19.72 0.73
C HIS A 110 11.66 19.09 -0.06
N PHE A 111 11.87 18.61 -1.30
CA PHE A 111 10.80 17.92 -2.02
C PHE A 111 10.47 16.57 -1.41
N SER A 112 11.48 15.81 -0.98
CA SER A 112 11.26 14.53 -0.29
C SER A 112 10.56 14.73 1.05
N LEU A 113 11.02 15.71 1.84
CA LEU A 113 10.39 16.06 3.12
C LEU A 113 8.95 16.53 2.91
N GLY A 114 8.70 17.37 1.91
CA GLY A 114 7.37 17.86 1.56
C GLY A 114 6.44 16.73 1.12
N ALA A 115 6.90 15.83 0.25
CA ALA A 115 6.13 14.67 -0.20
C ALA A 115 5.79 13.71 0.96
N MET A 116 6.75 13.43 1.85
CA MET A 116 6.51 12.62 3.05
C MET A 116 5.52 13.28 3.99
N SER A 117 5.65 14.59 4.21
CA SER A 117 4.74 15.36 5.07
C SER A 117 3.32 15.37 4.52
N LEU A 118 3.16 15.61 3.22
CA LEU A 118 1.87 15.55 2.53
C LEU A 118 1.25 14.15 2.64
N TYR A 119 2.03 13.10 2.44
CA TYR A 119 1.56 11.73 2.58
C TYR A 119 1.06 11.42 4.00
N PHE A 120 1.79 11.83 5.04
CA PHE A 120 1.34 11.66 6.42
C PHE A 120 0.08 12.49 6.72
N LEU A 121 -0.01 13.71 6.20
CA LEU A 121 -1.22 14.52 6.31
C LEU A 121 -2.44 13.82 5.70
N VAL A 122 -2.28 13.24 4.50
CA VAL A 122 -3.33 12.43 3.86
C VAL A 122 -3.71 11.22 4.73
N CYS A 123 -2.74 10.55 5.37
CA CYS A 123 -3.02 9.43 6.28
C CYS A 123 -3.85 9.86 7.51
N ILE A 124 -3.53 11.03 8.07
CA ILE A 124 -4.26 11.60 9.21
C ILE A 124 -5.68 11.99 8.79
N ILE A 125 -5.82 12.74 7.69
CA ILE A 125 -7.12 13.18 7.18
C ILE A 125 -8.01 11.97 6.85
N GLY A 126 -7.46 10.98 6.15
CA GLY A 126 -8.18 9.75 5.82
C GLY A 126 -8.64 8.98 7.05
N ALA A 127 -7.78 8.85 8.07
CA ALA A 127 -8.15 8.21 9.33
C ALA A 127 -9.19 9.02 10.12
N ALA A 128 -9.08 10.35 10.12
CA ALA A 128 -10.02 11.25 10.78
C ALA A 128 -11.40 11.22 10.09
N MET A 129 -11.46 11.08 8.77
CA MET A 129 -12.72 11.00 8.01
C MET A 129 -13.33 9.59 7.96
N GLY A 130 -12.60 8.56 8.38
CA GLY A 130 -13.05 7.16 8.30
C GLY A 130 -14.23 6.82 9.23
N THR A 131 -15.06 5.87 8.83
CA THR A 131 -16.28 5.45 9.55
C THR A 131 -16.04 4.45 10.70
N SER A 132 -14.80 4.31 11.17
CA SER A 132 -14.47 3.33 12.21
C SER A 132 -15.20 3.65 13.53
N PRO A 133 -15.94 2.69 14.12
CA PRO A 133 -16.61 2.89 15.42
C PRO A 133 -15.62 3.08 16.58
N HIS A 134 -14.34 2.71 16.39
CA HIS A 134 -13.28 2.88 17.38
C HIS A 134 -12.36 4.08 17.08
N ARG A 135 -12.78 5.02 16.25
CA ARG A 135 -12.00 6.21 15.90
C ARG A 135 -11.85 7.13 17.13
N SER A 136 -10.62 7.39 17.50
CA SER A 136 -10.18 8.37 18.50
C SER A 136 -8.96 9.14 18.00
N VAL A 137 -8.61 10.24 18.67
CA VAL A 137 -7.38 11.01 18.40
C VAL A 137 -6.14 10.11 18.36
N SER A 138 -6.00 9.19 19.31
CA SER A 138 -4.86 8.27 19.35
C SER A 138 -4.82 7.32 18.15
N THR A 139 -5.97 6.79 17.71
CA THR A 139 -6.03 5.93 16.52
C THR A 139 -5.77 6.69 15.22
N VAL A 140 -6.12 7.98 15.17
CA VAL A 140 -5.81 8.85 14.02
C VAL A 140 -4.31 9.08 13.93
N PHE A 141 -3.62 9.40 15.03
CA PHE A 141 -2.16 9.51 15.03
C PHE A 141 -1.46 8.18 14.79
N ALA A 142 -2.01 7.06 15.29
CA ALA A 142 -1.51 5.73 14.97
C ALA A 142 -1.58 5.41 13.46
N SER A 143 -2.41 6.11 12.69
CA SER A 143 -2.48 5.94 11.24
C SER A 143 -1.17 6.33 10.54
N CYS A 144 -0.41 7.29 11.09
CA CYS A 144 0.91 7.70 10.60
C CYS A 144 1.96 6.59 10.64
N ILE A 145 1.69 5.50 11.38
CA ILE A 145 2.57 4.33 11.42
C ILE A 145 1.90 3.16 10.71
N THR A 146 0.63 2.91 11.03
CA THR A 146 -0.08 1.70 10.56
C THR A 146 -0.43 1.74 9.07
N ILE A 147 -0.81 2.89 8.50
CA ILE A 147 -1.11 3.02 7.06
C ILE A 147 0.16 2.89 6.20
N PRO A 148 1.27 3.62 6.47
CA PRO A 148 2.51 3.40 5.73
C PRO A 148 3.02 1.96 5.86
N ALA A 149 2.95 1.36 7.05
CA ALA A 149 3.33 -0.04 7.24
C ALA A 149 2.45 -1.00 6.40
N ALA A 150 1.16 -0.73 6.30
CA ALA A 150 0.24 -1.47 5.44
C ALA A 150 0.58 -1.30 3.95
N HIS A 151 0.80 -0.08 3.47
CA HIS A 151 1.18 0.18 2.09
C HIS A 151 2.53 -0.44 1.72
N LEU A 152 3.54 -0.36 2.61
CA LEU A 152 4.83 -1.06 2.43
C LEU A 152 4.63 -2.56 2.31
N ALA A 153 3.89 -3.16 3.25
CA ALA A 153 3.65 -4.59 3.26
C ALA A 153 2.92 -5.05 1.99
N TYR A 154 1.81 -4.38 1.64
CA TYR A 154 0.98 -4.71 0.49
C TYR A 154 1.77 -4.58 -0.81
N GLY A 155 2.42 -3.42 -1.01
CA GLY A 155 3.19 -3.13 -2.21
C GLY A 155 4.36 -4.09 -2.38
N TRP A 156 5.06 -4.43 -1.29
CA TRP A 156 6.14 -5.42 -1.34
C TRP A 156 5.63 -6.81 -1.73
N GLY A 157 4.45 -7.20 -1.21
CA GLY A 157 3.78 -8.43 -1.61
C GLY A 157 3.49 -8.47 -3.11
N MET A 158 2.88 -7.40 -3.64
CA MET A 158 2.58 -7.28 -5.07
C MET A 158 3.85 -7.29 -5.94
N MET A 159 4.87 -6.50 -5.59
CA MET A 159 6.14 -6.48 -6.32
C MET A 159 6.79 -7.87 -6.34
N LYS A 160 6.82 -8.58 -5.20
CA LYS A 160 7.36 -9.94 -5.13
C LYS A 160 6.65 -10.89 -6.11
N ALA A 161 5.32 -10.83 -6.17
CA ALA A 161 4.55 -11.63 -7.12
C ALA A 161 4.83 -11.22 -8.58
N GLU A 162 4.86 -9.92 -8.88
CA GLU A 162 5.20 -9.38 -10.21
C GLU A 162 6.56 -9.92 -10.70
N TRP A 163 7.59 -9.82 -9.86
CA TRP A 163 8.93 -10.30 -10.21
C TRP A 163 8.95 -11.80 -10.49
N GLY A 164 8.19 -12.59 -9.73
CA GLY A 164 8.15 -14.03 -9.95
C GLY A 164 7.36 -14.41 -11.21
N LEU A 165 6.29 -13.66 -11.55
CA LEU A 165 5.55 -13.80 -12.81
C LEU A 165 6.43 -13.44 -14.02
N LEU A 166 7.14 -12.31 -13.97
CA LEU A 166 8.06 -11.88 -15.04
C LEU A 166 9.20 -12.89 -15.28
N ARG A 167 9.63 -13.59 -14.24
CA ARG A 167 10.65 -14.66 -14.33
C ARG A 167 10.08 -16.02 -14.72
N GLY A 168 8.76 -16.17 -14.88
CA GLY A 168 8.10 -17.46 -15.12
C GLY A 168 8.17 -18.45 -13.96
N SER A 169 8.58 -17.99 -12.77
CA SER A 169 8.81 -18.84 -11.57
C SER A 169 7.55 -19.04 -10.72
N LEU A 170 6.46 -18.34 -11.03
CA LEU A 170 5.21 -18.35 -10.29
C LEU A 170 4.03 -18.48 -11.25
N SER A 171 3.01 -19.20 -10.80
CA SER A 171 1.66 -19.20 -11.38
C SER A 171 0.64 -19.24 -10.24
N ILE A 172 -0.52 -18.63 -10.42
CA ILE A 172 -1.61 -18.78 -9.43
C ILE A 172 -2.08 -20.22 -9.31
N VAL A 173 -1.88 -21.03 -10.35
CA VAL A 173 -2.21 -22.47 -10.36
C VAL A 173 -1.45 -23.20 -9.26
N ALA A 174 -0.26 -22.72 -8.86
CA ALA A 174 0.49 -23.27 -7.74
C ALA A 174 -0.15 -22.97 -6.36
N ILE A 175 -1.11 -22.05 -6.30
CA ILE A 175 -1.79 -21.58 -5.07
C ILE A 175 -3.24 -22.08 -5.00
N ASP A 176 -3.87 -22.36 -6.12
CA ASP A 176 -5.19 -23.01 -6.16
C ASP A 176 -5.02 -24.52 -5.89
N ASP A 177 -5.39 -24.97 -4.69
CA ASP A 177 -5.30 -26.38 -4.29
C ASP A 177 -6.17 -27.31 -5.17
N LYS A 178 -7.07 -26.78 -6.01
CA LYS A 178 -7.95 -27.58 -6.88
C LYS A 178 -7.26 -28.22 -8.08
N GLU A 179 -6.10 -27.73 -8.50
CA GLU A 179 -5.37 -28.24 -9.67
C GLU A 179 -4.10 -29.03 -9.31
N ARG A 180 -3.91 -29.40 -8.03
CA ARG A 180 -2.87 -30.38 -7.64
C ARG A 180 -3.32 -31.79 -8.02
N SER A 181 -3.07 -32.18 -9.27
CA SER A 181 -3.14 -33.58 -9.74
C SER A 181 -1.90 -34.35 -9.32
#